data_AF-A0A7G8BLS9-F1
#
_entry.id   AF-A0A7G8BLS9-F1
#
_cell.length_a   1.000
_cell.length_b   1.000
_cell.length_c   1.000
_cell.angle_alpha   90.00
_cell.angle_beta   90.00
_cell.angle_gamma   90.00
#
_symmetry.space_group_name_H-M   'P 1'
#
loop_
_entity.id
_entity.type
_entity.pdbx_description
1 polymer ?
#
loop_
_entity_poly.entity_id
_entity_poly.type
_entity_poly.pdbx_seq_one_letter_code
_entity_poly.pdbx_strand_id
1 'polypeptide(L)'
;MSDQEQLLIRCFASIFPGLTEEEIQNASTDSVGIWDSLSTVTLASVIQEEFSLEIDPEILPRLDSFEAFHDYLLRYSEHQA
;
A
#
# COMPACT_ATOMS: atom_id res chain seq x y z
N MET A 1 14.72 2.12 -5.78
CA MET A 1 13.36 2.10 -6.33
C MET A 1 13.25 0.95 -7.29
N SER A 2 12.84 -0.19 -6.77
CA SER A 2 12.41 -1.37 -7.51
C SER A 2 11.11 -1.06 -8.25
N ASP A 3 10.79 -1.83 -9.29
CA ASP A 3 9.54 -1.68 -10.04
C ASP A 3 8.30 -1.82 -9.12
N GLN A 4 8.37 -2.73 -8.14
CA GLN A 4 7.33 -2.90 -7.12
C GLN A 4 7.11 -1.65 -6.26
N GLU A 5 8.18 -0.97 -5.84
CA GLU A 5 8.07 0.28 -5.07
C GLU A 5 7.37 1.37 -5.90
N GLN A 6 7.71 1.49 -7.19
CA GLN A 6 7.10 2.48 -8.08
C GLN A 6 5.60 2.20 -8.31
N LEU A 7 5.22 0.94 -8.47
CA LEU A 7 3.82 0.54 -8.58
C LEU A 7 3.04 0.83 -7.29
N LEU A 8 3.64 0.54 -6.13
CA LEU A 8 3.04 0.84 -4.85
C LEU A 8 2.84 2.36 -4.66
N ILE A 9 3.83 3.18 -5.02
CA ILE A 9 3.72 4.64 -4.99
C ILE A 9 2.55 5.13 -5.86
N ARG A 10 2.36 4.53 -7.05
CA ARG A 10 1.23 4.87 -7.94
C ARG A 10 -0.12 4.51 -7.32
N CYS A 11 -0.23 3.36 -6.66
CA CYS A 11 -1.44 2.97 -5.93
C CYS A 11 -1.79 4.00 -4.85
N PHE A 12 -0.80 4.39 -4.05
CA PHE A 12 -0.96 5.41 -3.02
C PHE A 12 -1.34 6.76 -3.61
N ALA A 13 -0.69 7.20 -4.69
CA ALA A 13 -1.00 8.46 -5.36
C ALA A 13 -2.42 8.50 -5.94
N SER A 14 -3.00 7.34 -6.27
CA SER A 14 -4.40 7.23 -6.71
C SER A 14 -5.39 7.51 -5.58
N ILE A 15 -5.10 7.05 -4.36
CA ILE A 15 -5.94 7.24 -3.17
C ILE A 15 -5.68 8.59 -2.49
N PHE A 16 -4.41 9.02 -2.50
CA PHE A 16 -3.93 10.23 -1.83
C PHE A 16 -3.28 11.18 -2.85
N PRO A 17 -4.06 11.78 -3.77
CA PRO A 17 -3.52 12.64 -4.84
C PRO A 17 -2.87 13.93 -4.34
N GLY A 18 -2.98 14.25 -3.06
CA GLY A 18 -2.34 15.40 -2.42
C GLY A 18 -0.93 15.13 -1.87
N LEU A 19 -0.46 13.88 -1.88
CA LEU A 19 0.85 13.51 -1.36
C LEU A 19 1.87 13.40 -2.51
N THR A 20 3.08 13.89 -2.24
CA THR A 20 4.27 13.68 -3.08
C THR A 20 4.83 12.26 -2.89
N GLU A 21 5.71 11.82 -3.80
CA GLU A 21 6.33 10.50 -3.72
C GLU A 21 7.11 10.29 -2.41
N GLU A 22 7.80 11.32 -1.91
CA GLU A 22 8.49 11.28 -0.61
C GLU A 22 7.50 11.16 0.56
N GLU A 23 6.38 11.88 0.52
CA GLU A 23 5.34 11.80 1.55
C GLU A 23 4.65 10.43 1.53
N ILE A 24 4.42 9.87 0.34
CA ILE A 24 3.87 8.52 0.16
C ILE A 24 4.78 7.47 0.78
N GLN A 25 6.09 7.55 0.58
CA GLN A 25 7.05 6.60 1.15
C GLN A 25 7.07 6.62 2.69
N ASN A 26 6.77 7.78 3.29
CA ASN A 26 6.67 7.95 4.74
C ASN A 26 5.21 7.95 5.24
N ALA A 27 4.25 7.58 4.38
CA ALA A 27 2.84 7.61 4.72
C ALA A 27 2.50 6.49 5.69
N SER A 28 1.79 6.85 6.75
CA SER A 28 1.14 5.95 7.68
C SER A 28 -0.21 6.52 8.09
N THR A 29 -1.05 5.69 8.71
CA THR A 29 -2.32 6.12 9.31
C THR A 29 -2.14 7.21 10.38
N ASP A 30 -0.95 7.31 10.99
CA ASP A 30 -0.61 8.35 11.96
C ASP A 30 -0.15 9.66 11.28
N SER A 31 0.60 9.57 10.17
CA SER A 31 1.13 10.75 9.47
C SER A 31 0.14 11.35 8.47
N VAL A 32 -0.74 10.55 7.89
CA VAL A 32 -1.73 10.95 6.89
C VAL A 32 -3.09 11.05 7.55
N GLY A 33 -3.47 12.25 8.00
CA GLY A 33 -4.74 12.47 8.71
C GLY A 33 -6.02 12.17 7.92
N ILE A 34 -5.93 11.98 6.60
CA ILE A 34 -7.05 11.56 5.72
C ILE A 34 -7.10 10.02 5.53
N TRP A 35 -6.17 9.30 6.14
CA TRP A 35 -6.08 7.85 6.03
C TRP A 35 -6.97 7.19 7.09
N ASP A 36 -8.23 6.97 6.71
CA ASP A 36 -9.19 6.22 7.51
C ASP A 36 -9.25 4.74 7.11
N SER A 37 -10.11 3.96 7.79
CA SER A 37 -10.38 2.56 7.44
C SER A 37 -10.85 2.38 5.99
N LEU A 38 -11.64 3.33 5.46
CA LEU A 38 -12.08 3.28 4.06
C LEU A 38 -10.92 3.44 3.08
N SER A 39 -9.99 4.36 3.36
CA SER A 39 -8.78 4.57 2.55
C SER A 39 -7.92 3.30 2.55
N THR A 40 -7.78 2.63 3.70
CA THR A 40 -7.06 1.35 3.83
C THR A 40 -7.67 0.26 2.96
N VAL A 41 -8.99 0.06 3.04
CA VAL A 41 -9.70 -0.95 2.24
C VAL A 41 -9.60 -0.64 0.75
N THR A 42 -9.78 0.63 0.37
CA THR A 42 -9.75 1.05 -1.04
C THR A 42 -8.34 0.88 -1.62
N LEU A 43 -7.32 1.31 -0.87
CA LEU A 43 -5.92 1.12 -1.24
C LEU A 43 -5.57 -0.36 -1.40
N ALA A 44 -6.02 -1.21 -0.48
CA ALA A 44 -5.82 -2.64 -0.59
C ALA A 44 -6.53 -3.23 -1.81
N SER A 45 -7.73 -2.77 -2.17
CA SER A 45 -8.39 -3.19 -3.41
C SER A 45 -7.58 -2.82 -4.65
N VAL A 46 -7.08 -1.58 -4.73
CA VAL A 46 -6.24 -1.14 -5.86
C VAL A 46 -4.95 -1.98 -5.94
N ILE A 47 -4.29 -2.23 -4.81
CA ILE A 47 -3.07 -3.06 -4.79
C ILE A 47 -3.38 -4.51 -5.20
N GLN A 48 -4.49 -5.09 -4.75
CA GLN A 48 -4.89 -6.44 -5.17
C GLN A 48 -5.08 -6.53 -6.69
N GLU A 49 -5.72 -5.53 -7.30
CA GLU A 49 -5.91 -5.47 -8.75
C GLU A 49 -4.58 -5.28 -9.50
N GLU A 50 -3.79 -4.27 -9.11
CA GLU A 50 -2.53 -3.91 -9.78
C GLU A 50 -1.47 -5.02 -9.69
N PHE A 51 -1.41 -5.73 -8.56
CA PHE A 51 -0.45 -6.81 -8.34
C PHE A 51 -1.06 -8.21 -8.58
N SER A 52 -2.34 -8.30 -8.96
CA SER A 52 -3.06 -9.56 -9.16
C SER A 52 -2.87 -10.54 -7.99
N LEU A 53 -3.08 -10.05 -6.77
CA LEU A 53 -2.95 -10.80 -5.53
C LEU A 53 -4.20 -10.65 -4.65
N GLU A 54 -4.32 -11.50 -3.64
CA GLU A 54 -5.35 -11.37 -2.61
C GLU A 54 -4.71 -10.96 -1.28
N ILE A 55 -5.24 -9.92 -0.65
CA ILE A 55 -4.84 -9.48 0.69
C ILE A 55 -5.87 -10.01 1.67
N ASP A 56 -5.41 -10.77 2.66
CA ASP A 56 -6.28 -11.28 3.70
C ASP A 56 -6.87 -10.11 4.52
N PRO A 57 -8.21 -10.01 4.64
CA PRO A 57 -8.86 -8.96 5.42
C PRO A 57 -8.44 -8.96 6.90
N GLU A 58 -7.99 -10.08 7.45
CA GLU A 58 -7.44 -10.15 8.82
C GLU A 58 -6.11 -9.40 8.97
N ILE A 59 -5.36 -9.22 7.87
CA ILE A 59 -4.09 -8.49 7.89
C ILE A 59 -4.24 -7.02 7.52
N LEU A 60 -5.34 -6.61 6.88
CA LEU A 60 -5.59 -5.21 6.48
C LEU A 60 -5.38 -4.21 7.63
N PRO A 61 -5.83 -4.47 8.87
CA PRO A 61 -5.58 -3.55 9.99
C PRO A 61 -4.11 -3.39 10.36
N ARG A 62 -3.23 -4.31 9.91
CA ARG A 62 -1.76 -4.24 10.10
C ARG A 62 -1.05 -3.53 8.95
N LEU A 63 -1.75 -3.29 7.84
CA LEU A 63 -1.23 -2.55 6.68
C LEU A 63 -1.55 -1.07 6.85
N ASP A 64 -0.92 -0.48 7.86
CA ASP A 64 -1.17 0.87 8.35
C ASP A 64 -0.14 1.90 7.84
N SER A 65 0.77 1.47 6.98
CA SER A 65 1.90 2.27 6.48
C SER A 65 2.39 1.77 5.13
N PHE A 66 3.04 2.65 4.37
CA PHE A 66 3.68 2.30 3.10
C PHE A 66 4.69 1.15 3.28
N GLU A 67 5.49 1.19 4.34
CA GLU A 67 6.45 0.14 4.68
C GLU A 67 5.77 -1.20 4.92
N ALA A 68 4.63 -1.24 5.64
CA ALA A 68 3.88 -2.48 5.88
C ALA A 68 3.36 -3.11 4.57
N PHE A 69 2.84 -2.29 3.64
CA PHE A 69 2.45 -2.78 2.32
C PHE A 69 3.66 -3.28 1.51
N HIS A 70 4.76 -2.55 1.53
CA HIS A 70 5.96 -2.91 0.79
C HIS A 70 6.57 -4.24 1.29
N ASP A 71 6.70 -4.42 2.61
CA ASP A 71 7.15 -5.68 3.23
C ASP A 71 6.20 -6.84 2.91
N TYR A 72 4.88 -6.61 2.95
CA TYR A 72 3.90 -7.62 2.57
C TYR A 72 4.09 -8.09 1.12
N LEU A 73 4.20 -7.15 0.18
CA LEU A 73 4.39 -7.47 -1.24
C LEU A 73 5.72 -8.18 -1.50
N LEU A 74 6.78 -7.78 -0.81
CA LEU A 74 8.09 -8.42 -0.91
C LEU A 74 8.00 -9.90 -0.52
N ARG A 75 7.40 -10.19 0.64
CA ARG A 75 7.19 -11.56 1.12
C ARG A 75 6.27 -12.38 0.23
N TYR A 76 5.27 -11.75 -0.37
CA TYR A 76 4.36 -12.41 -1.31
C TYR A 76 5.10 -12.85 -2.58
N SER A 77 5.98 -11.99 -3.13
CA SER A 77 6.79 -12.32 -4.31
C SER A 77 7.74 -13.50 -4.08
N GLU A 78 8.31 -13.62 -2.87
CA GLU A 78 9.21 -14.73 -2.51
C GLU A 78 8.49 -16.08 -2.42
N HIS A 79 7.19 -16.09 -2.14
CA HIS A 79 6.39 -17.32 -2.06
C HIS A 79 5.94 -17.86 -3.43
N GLN A 80 6.08 -17.07 -4.50
CA GLN A 80 5.70 -17.48 -5.86
C GLN A 80 6.89 -17.88 -6.76
N ALA A 81 8.13 -17.75 -6.28
CA ALA A 81 9.35 -18.11 -6.99
C ALA A 81 9.79 -19.57 -6.71
#